data_AF-A0A970IXN1-F1
#
_entry.id   AF-A0A970IXN1-F1
#
_cell.length_a   1.000
_cell.length_b   1.000
_cell.length_c   1.000
_cell.angle_alpha   90.00
_cell.angle_beta   90.00
_cell.angle_gamma   90.00
#
_symmetry.space_group_name_H-M   'P 1'
#
loop_
_entity.id
_entity.type
_entity.pdbx_description
1 polymer ?
#
loop_
_entity_poly.entity_id
_entity_poly.type
_entity_poly.pdbx_seq_one_letter_code
_entity_poly.pdbx_strand_id
1 'polypeptide(L)'
;MRNKKYRPVKLWIIMFFFVVLFALIGFLLLKGWKKIAMLSVAGLLLVSTIVTLTFYIEAKKESLIIGHGLWSKDKRHRSSFTIKTIPIKDIAGLELIRKGRAIIINLKDGNHVIIPIGGYLNRLEIIRLVYDIKRQIEEGDYESED
;
A
#
# COMPACT_ATOMS: atom_id res chain seq x y z
N MET A 1 0.43 13.43 -15.04
CA MET A 1 -0.19 12.15 -14.62
C MET A 1 0.31 11.76 -13.23
N ARG A 2 -0.56 11.28 -12.33
CA ARG A 2 -0.25 11.21 -10.89
C ARG A 2 0.16 9.80 -10.48
N ASN A 3 1.44 9.61 -10.17
CA ASN A 3 1.93 8.46 -9.40
C ASN A 3 1.03 8.30 -8.18
N LYS A 4 0.19 7.25 -8.18
CA LYS A 4 -0.86 7.12 -7.17
C LYS A 4 -0.58 5.90 -6.32
N LYS A 5 -0.44 6.16 -5.03
CA LYS A 5 -0.13 5.17 -4.01
C LYS A 5 -1.40 4.79 -3.27
N TYR A 6 -1.78 3.53 -3.37
CA TYR A 6 -2.91 2.92 -2.71
C TYR A 6 -2.44 2.28 -1.40
N ARG A 7 -3.02 2.71 -0.28
CA ARG A 7 -2.69 2.23 1.07
C ARG A 7 -3.94 1.81 1.84
N PRO A 8 -3.85 0.90 2.81
CA PRO A 8 -4.99 0.44 3.58
C PRO A 8 -5.64 1.57 4.42
N VAL A 9 -6.94 1.82 4.23
CA VAL A 9 -7.70 2.87 4.96
C VAL A 9 -7.70 2.64 6.46
N LYS A 10 -7.74 1.37 6.89
CA LYS A 10 -7.76 1.00 8.32
C LYS A 10 -6.52 1.49 9.08
N LEU A 11 -5.42 1.76 8.38
CA LEU A 11 -4.20 2.24 8.99
C LEU A 11 -4.33 3.67 9.51
N TRP A 12 -5.04 4.53 8.77
CA TRP A 12 -5.26 5.94 9.16
C TRP A 12 -6.09 6.04 10.44
N ILE A 13 -7.06 5.15 10.62
CA ILE A 13 -7.89 5.08 11.83
C ILE A 13 -7.05 4.65 13.04
N ILE A 14 -6.20 3.64 12.86
CA ILE A 14 -5.28 3.16 13.92
C ILE A 14 -4.27 4.26 14.27
N MET A 15 -3.74 4.94 13.26
CA MET A 15 -2.82 6.07 13.42
C MET A 15 -3.44 7.21 14.23
N PHE A 16 -4.68 7.59 13.90
CA PHE A 16 -5.44 8.58 14.65
C PHE A 16 -5.62 8.17 16.12
N PHE A 17 -5.97 6.90 16.36
CA PHE A 17 -6.11 6.37 17.72
C PHE A 17 -4.81 6.47 18.53
N PHE A 18 -3.67 6.12 17.93
CA PHE A 18 -2.36 6.23 18.60
C PHE A 18 -2.00 7.69 18.91
N VAL A 19 -2.21 8.62 17.97
CA VAL A 19 -1.92 10.05 18.19
C VAL A 19 -2.75 10.60 19.37
N VAL A 20 -4.05 10.28 19.41
CA VAL A 20 -4.95 10.71 20.50
C VAL A 20 -4.53 10.08 21.83
N LEU A 21 -4.18 8.79 21.85
CA LEU A 21 -3.73 8.09 23.05
C LEU A 21 -2.42 8.70 23.60
N PHE A 22 -1.42 8.97 22.75
CA PHE A 22 -0.17 9.61 23.16
C PHE A 22 -0.38 11.03 23.68
N ALA A 23 -1.28 11.80 23.07
CA ALA A 23 -1.65 13.13 23.56
C ALA A 23 -2.30 13.08 24.95
N LEU A 24 -3.23 12.15 25.18
CA LEU A 24 -3.88 11.92 26.47
C LEU A 24 -2.89 11.50 27.56
N ILE A 25 -2.01 10.56 27.26
CA ILE A 25 -0.95 10.09 28.17
C ILE A 25 0.03 11.24 28.49
N GLY A 26 0.41 12.02 27.47
CA GLY A 26 1.30 13.19 27.63
C GLY A 26 0.70 14.29 28.51
N PHE A 27 -0.62 14.52 28.40
CA PHE A 27 -1.35 15.49 29.23
C PHE A 27 -1.49 15.03 30.69
N LEU A 28 -1.77 13.74 30.92
CA LEU A 28 -2.02 13.20 32.26
C LEU A 28 -0.75 12.99 33.09
N LEU A 29 0.39 12.65 32.47
CA LEU A 29 1.55 12.15 33.22
C LEU A 29 2.57 13.22 33.64
N LEU A 30 2.57 14.44 33.07
CA LEU A 30 3.81 15.24 33.09
C LEU A 30 3.63 16.76 33.27
N LYS A 31 4.10 17.27 34.42
CA LYS A 31 4.61 18.66 34.54
C LYS A 31 5.99 18.73 33.86
N GLY A 32 6.04 19.16 32.60
CA GLY A 32 7.32 19.45 31.92
C GLY A 32 7.28 19.25 30.41
N TRP A 33 7.44 20.36 29.68
CA TRP A 33 7.32 20.43 28.22
C TRP A 33 8.33 19.54 27.47
N LYS A 34 9.52 19.31 28.04
CA LYS A 34 10.57 18.45 27.43
C LYS A 34 10.15 16.97 27.32
N LYS A 35 9.41 16.45 28.31
CA LYS A 35 8.99 15.04 28.32
C LYS A 35 7.78 14.82 27.38
N ILE A 36 6.91 15.82 27.26
CA ILE A 36 5.81 15.83 26.27
C ILE A 36 6.39 15.82 24.84
N ALA A 37 7.40 16.65 24.56
CA ALA A 37 8.06 16.69 23.25
C ALA A 37 8.69 15.33 22.88
N MET A 38 9.36 14.66 23.82
CA MET A 38 9.97 13.35 23.58
C MET A 38 8.92 12.25 23.28
N LEU A 39 7.79 12.24 23.99
CA LEU A 39 6.66 11.33 23.74
C LEU A 39 6.00 11.58 22.38
N SER A 40 5.82 12.84 22.01
CA SER A 40 5.29 13.21 20.69
C SER A 40 6.21 12.76 19.57
N VAL A 41 7.52 12.94 19.70
CA VAL A 41 8.52 12.48 18.72
C VAL A 41 8.55 10.95 18.64
N ALA A 42 8.53 10.26 19.77
CA ALA A 42 8.47 8.79 19.81
C ALA A 42 7.17 8.26 19.17
N GLY A 43 6.03 8.90 19.44
CA GLY A 43 4.76 8.58 18.80
C GLY A 43 4.79 8.83 17.29
N LEU A 44 5.39 9.94 16.85
CA LEU A 44 5.57 10.27 15.42
C LEU A 44 6.45 9.25 14.71
N LEU A 45 7.55 8.83 15.34
CA LEU A 45 8.44 7.79 14.82
C LEU A 45 7.69 6.46 14.71
N LEU A 46 6.97 6.05 15.74
CA LEU A 46 6.22 4.80 15.78
C LEU A 46 5.11 4.79 14.70
N VAL A 47 4.41 5.91 14.54
CA VAL A 47 3.44 6.13 13.45
C VAL A 47 4.11 6.03 12.08
N SER A 48 5.23 6.74 11.87
CA SER A 48 5.98 6.73 10.61
C SER A 48 6.44 5.31 10.24
N THR A 49 6.94 4.56 11.24
CA THR A 49 7.33 3.15 11.12
C THR A 49 6.15 2.26 10.72
N ILE A 50 4.97 2.42 11.32
CA ILE A 50 3.76 1.67 10.92
C ILE A 50 3.35 2.00 9.47
N VAL A 51 3.37 3.27 9.10
CA VAL A 51 3.01 3.75 7.76
C VAL A 51 3.99 3.28 6.68
N THR A 52 5.27 3.14 7.01
CA THR A 52 6.30 2.65 6.08
C THR A 52 6.31 1.13 5.98
N LEU A 53 6.01 0.42 7.06
CA LEU A 53 6.01 -1.05 7.14
C LEU A 53 4.65 -1.68 6.79
N THR A 54 3.80 -0.95 6.07
CA THR A 54 2.48 -1.43 5.67
C THR A 54 2.36 -1.67 4.18
N PHE A 55 1.45 -2.59 3.85
CA PHE A 55 1.15 -2.96 2.48
C PHE A 55 0.80 -1.72 1.66
N TYR A 56 1.36 -1.60 0.46
CA TYR A 56 0.96 -0.58 -0.50
C TYR A 56 1.07 -1.10 -1.93
N ILE A 57 0.24 -0.55 -2.82
CA ILE A 57 0.36 -0.73 -4.26
C ILE A 57 0.52 0.64 -4.87
N GLU A 58 1.51 0.83 -5.73
CA GLU A 58 1.81 2.08 -6.39
C GLU A 58 1.88 1.83 -7.89
N ALA A 59 0.95 2.43 -8.63
CA ALA A 59 0.91 2.37 -10.09
C ALA A 59 1.67 3.58 -10.66
N LYS A 60 2.86 3.34 -11.22
CA LYS A 60 3.65 4.34 -11.96
C LYS A 60 3.57 4.06 -13.46
N LYS A 61 3.87 5.06 -14.28
CA LYS A 61 3.81 4.96 -15.75
C LYS A 61 4.50 3.70 -16.29
N GLU A 62 5.71 3.41 -15.79
CA GLU A 62 6.56 2.33 -16.33
C GLU A 62 6.51 1.05 -15.48
N SER A 63 6.05 1.14 -14.23
CA SER A 63 6.10 0.02 -13.31
C SER A 63 4.97 0.02 -12.29
N LEU A 64 4.49 -1.18 -11.98
CA LEU A 64 3.67 -1.45 -10.83
C LEU A 64 4.56 -1.90 -9.67
N ILE A 65 4.51 -1.15 -8.57
CA ILE A 65 5.25 -1.45 -7.34
C ILE A 65 4.29 -1.97 -6.30
N ILE A 66 4.59 -3.13 -5.75
CA ILE A 66 3.81 -3.79 -4.69
C ILE A 66 4.72 -3.96 -3.49
N GLY A 67 4.50 -3.15 -2.46
CA GLY A 67 5.20 -3.29 -1.19
C GLY A 67 4.40 -4.17 -0.24
N HIS A 68 4.97 -5.28 0.19
CA HIS A 68 4.48 -6.05 1.33
C HIS A 68 5.27 -5.63 2.57
N GLY A 69 4.56 -5.09 3.56
CA GLY A 69 5.13 -4.73 4.84
C GLY A 69 4.89 -5.80 5.92
N LEU A 70 5.46 -5.61 7.12
CA LEU A 70 5.33 -6.53 8.26
C LEU A 70 3.87 -6.87 8.61
N TRP A 71 2.94 -5.95 8.31
CA TRP A 71 1.51 -6.15 8.53
C TRP A 71 0.77 -6.79 7.34
N SER A 72 1.47 -7.57 6.51
CA SER A 72 0.91 -8.36 5.41
C SER A 72 -0.02 -9.48 5.92
N LYS A 73 -1.09 -9.80 5.20
CA LYS A 73 -2.11 -10.78 5.61
C LYS A 73 -1.67 -12.14 5.17
N ASP A 74 -0.86 -12.20 4.10
CA ASP A 74 -0.11 -13.38 3.75
C ASP A 74 1.03 -13.57 4.77
N LYS A 75 0.94 -14.64 5.55
CA LYS A 75 1.91 -14.99 6.60
C LYS A 75 3.33 -15.12 6.03
N ARG A 76 3.48 -15.50 4.76
CA ARG A 76 4.79 -15.67 4.09
C ARG A 76 5.57 -14.35 3.95
N HIS A 77 4.89 -13.21 4.00
CA HIS A 77 5.47 -11.89 3.78
C HIS A 77 5.41 -11.01 5.03
N ARG A 78 5.07 -11.56 6.20
CA ARG A 78 4.98 -10.82 7.48
C ARG A 78 6.34 -10.54 8.12
N SER A 79 7.37 -11.26 7.72
CA SER A 79 8.72 -11.18 8.29
C SER A 79 9.75 -10.55 7.35
N SER A 80 9.41 -10.31 6.09
CA SER A 80 10.28 -9.66 5.11
C SER A 80 9.59 -8.45 4.49
N PHE A 81 10.25 -7.30 4.53
CA PHE A 81 9.84 -6.16 3.72
C PHE A 81 10.16 -6.49 2.26
N THR A 82 9.17 -6.99 1.53
CA THR A 82 9.35 -7.44 0.15
C THR A 82 8.68 -6.44 -0.78
N ILE A 83 9.49 -5.77 -1.59
CA ILE A 83 9.01 -4.93 -2.68
C ILE A 83 9.10 -5.77 -3.96
N LYS A 84 7.97 -5.95 -4.63
CA LYS A 84 7.92 -6.51 -5.97
C LYS A 84 7.63 -5.39 -6.96
N THR A 85 8.51 -5.24 -7.95
CA THR A 85 8.33 -4.30 -9.05
C THR A 85 8.06 -5.09 -10.32
N ILE A 86 7.00 -4.74 -11.03
CA ILE A 86 6.58 -5.38 -12.28
C ILE A 86 6.55 -4.28 -13.35
N PRO A 87 7.34 -4.39 -14.43
CA PRO A 87 7.25 -3.45 -15.55
C PRO A 87 5.87 -3.52 -16.21
N ILE A 88 5.25 -2.38 -16.51
CA ILE A 88 3.90 -2.35 -17.10
C ILE A 88 3.88 -3.06 -18.46
N LYS A 89 4.93 -2.89 -19.26
CA LYS A 89 5.10 -3.53 -20.58
C LYS A 89 5.05 -5.06 -20.56
N ASP A 90 5.35 -5.68 -19.41
CA ASP A 90 5.38 -7.14 -19.24
C ASP A 90 4.02 -7.69 -18.78
N ILE A 91 3.04 -6.82 -18.51
CA ILE A 91 1.70 -7.20 -18.07
C ILE A 91 0.82 -7.43 -19.30
N ALA A 92 0.27 -8.64 -19.43
CA ALA A 92 -0.69 -8.99 -20.48
C ALA A 92 -2.13 -8.62 -20.09
N GLY A 93 -2.44 -8.63 -18.78
CA GLY A 93 -3.78 -8.32 -18.32
C GLY A 93 -3.98 -8.46 -16.82
N LEU A 94 -5.19 -8.11 -16.37
CA LEU A 94 -5.56 -8.07 -14.95
C LEU A 94 -6.93 -8.70 -14.74
N GLU A 95 -7.04 -9.55 -13.72
CA GLU A 95 -8.29 -10.20 -13.31
C GLU A 95 -8.58 -10.01 -11.82
N LEU A 96 -9.85 -9.85 -11.47
CA LEU A 96 -10.33 -9.77 -10.09
C LEU A 96 -10.97 -11.09 -9.70
N ILE A 97 -10.38 -11.78 -8.72
CA ILE A 97 -10.90 -13.07 -8.24
C ILE A 97 -11.49 -12.98 -6.83
N ARG A 98 -12.28 -13.99 -6.47
CA ARG A 98 -12.87 -14.16 -5.13
C ARG A 98 -13.67 -12.94 -4.64
N LYS A 99 -14.56 -12.40 -5.48
CA LYS A 99 -15.39 -11.21 -5.19
C LYS A 99 -14.55 -9.96 -4.84
N GLY A 100 -13.41 -9.77 -5.49
CA GLY A 100 -12.53 -8.62 -5.28
C GLY A 100 -11.61 -8.75 -4.06
N ARG A 101 -11.29 -9.98 -3.64
CA ARG A 101 -10.35 -10.23 -2.53
C ARG A 101 -8.91 -10.40 -3.00
N ALA A 102 -8.68 -10.63 -4.29
CA ALA A 102 -7.34 -10.63 -4.87
C ALA A 102 -7.38 -10.13 -6.31
N ILE A 103 -6.26 -9.56 -6.76
CA ILE A 103 -5.99 -9.22 -8.16
C ILE A 103 -4.98 -10.24 -8.68
N ILE A 104 -5.26 -10.83 -9.83
CA ILE A 104 -4.30 -11.60 -10.61
C ILE A 104 -3.74 -10.67 -11.69
N ILE A 105 -2.43 -10.60 -11.78
CA ILE A 105 -1.71 -9.93 -12.86
C ILE A 105 -1.15 -11.02 -13.75
N ASN A 106 -1.66 -11.11 -14.97
CA ASN A 106 -1.17 -12.04 -15.98
C ASN A 106 -0.01 -11.36 -16.71
N LEU A 107 1.13 -12.04 -16.79
CA LEU A 107 2.32 -11.56 -17.45
C LEU A 107 2.39 -12.13 -18.88
N LYS A 108 3.09 -11.43 -19.78
CA LYS A 108 3.25 -11.82 -21.20
C LYS A 108 4.04 -13.13 -21.37
N ASP A 109 4.85 -13.50 -20.37
CA ASP A 109 5.62 -14.77 -20.33
C ASP A 109 4.79 -16.00 -19.91
N GLY A 110 3.48 -15.83 -19.68
CA GLY A 110 2.57 -16.89 -19.24
C GLY A 110 2.54 -17.11 -17.71
N ASN A 111 3.40 -16.40 -16.95
CA ASN A 111 3.33 -16.42 -15.49
C ASN A 111 2.21 -15.52 -14.96
N HIS A 112 1.82 -15.74 -13.71
CA HIS A 112 0.82 -14.91 -13.04
C HIS A 112 1.26 -14.51 -11.64
N VAL A 113 0.90 -13.29 -11.24
CA VAL A 113 1.16 -12.75 -9.90
C VAL A 113 -0.17 -12.51 -9.19
N ILE A 114 -0.38 -13.20 -8.07
CA ILE A 114 -1.59 -13.06 -7.26
C ILE A 114 -1.31 -12.10 -6.10
N ILE A 115 -2.10 -11.02 -6.01
CA ILE A 115 -1.98 -10.00 -4.98
C ILE A 115 -3.24 -10.04 -4.10
N PRO A 116 -3.14 -10.49 -2.84
CA PRO A 116 -4.27 -10.48 -1.92
C PRO A 116 -4.54 -9.06 -1.42
N ILE A 117 -5.57 -8.40 -1.97
CA ILE A 117 -6.06 -7.07 -1.58
C ILE A 117 -7.20 -7.12 -0.54
N GLY A 118 -7.70 -8.32 -0.24
CA GLY A 118 -8.86 -8.58 0.61
C GLY A 118 -8.74 -7.99 2.01
N GLY A 119 -9.52 -6.94 2.25
CA GLY A 119 -9.59 -6.22 3.52
C GLY A 119 -8.36 -5.37 3.82
N TYR A 120 -7.57 -5.02 2.79
CA TYR A 120 -6.61 -3.92 2.79
C TYR A 120 -7.21 -2.67 2.18
N LEU A 121 -7.66 -2.79 0.95
CA LEU A 121 -8.29 -1.72 0.19
C LEU A 121 -9.80 -1.87 0.24
N ASN A 122 -10.52 -0.75 0.20
CA ASN A 122 -11.97 -0.77 0.05
C ASN A 122 -12.35 -1.09 -1.41
N ARG A 123 -13.61 -1.46 -1.67
CA ARG A 123 -14.06 -1.88 -3.00
C ARG A 123 -13.85 -0.81 -4.08
N LEU A 124 -14.03 0.47 -3.74
CA LEU A 124 -13.85 1.59 -4.68
C LEU A 124 -12.37 1.81 -5.04
N GLU A 125 -11.48 1.70 -4.06
CA GLU A 125 -10.02 1.77 -4.26
C GLU A 125 -9.53 0.63 -5.13
N ILE A 126 -10.08 -0.56 -4.96
CA ILE A 126 -9.76 -1.72 -5.79
C ILE A 126 -10.17 -1.46 -7.24
N ILE A 127 -11.39 -0.99 -7.47
CA ILE A 127 -11.88 -0.67 -8.83
C ILE A 127 -11.01 0.42 -9.48
N ARG A 128 -10.70 1.49 -8.74
CA ARG A 128 -9.83 2.57 -9.23
C ARG A 128 -8.41 2.11 -9.53
N LEU A 129 -7.84 1.26 -8.67
CA LEU A 129 -6.53 0.66 -8.90
C LEU A 129 -6.52 -0.15 -10.18
N VAL A 130 -7.50 -1.04 -10.37
CA VAL A 130 -7.57 -1.86 -11.60
C VAL A 130 -7.75 -0.99 -12.84
N TYR A 131 -8.60 0.04 -12.77
CA TYR A 131 -8.78 1.00 -13.86
C TYR A 131 -7.47 1.74 -14.20
N ASP A 132 -6.78 2.27 -13.19
CA ASP A 132 -5.52 3.01 -13.39
C ASP A 132 -4.44 2.12 -14.01
N ILE A 133 -4.31 0.85 -13.59
CA ILE A 133 -3.31 -0.07 -14.17
C ILE A 133 -3.71 -0.47 -15.60
N LYS A 134 -4.99 -0.77 -15.86
CA LYS A 134 -5.46 -1.08 -17.23
C LYS A 134 -5.15 0.05 -18.20
N ARG A 135 -5.43 1.28 -17.78
CA ARG A 135 -5.14 2.46 -18.59
C ARG A 135 -3.65 2.63 -18.86
N GLN A 136 -2.78 2.31 -17.89
CA GLN A 136 -1.33 2.35 -18.09
C GLN A 136 -0.83 1.27 -19.06
N ILE A 137 -1.44 0.09 -19.06
CA ILE A 137 -1.12 -0.98 -20.03
C ILE A 137 -1.50 -0.51 -21.43
N GLU A 138 -2.73 -0.01 -21.61
CA GLU A 138 -3.22 0.50 -22.89
C GLU A 138 -2.38 1.68 -23.41
N GLU A 139 -2.08 2.68 -22.56
CA GLU A 139 -1.22 3.83 -22.92
C GLU A 139 0.22 3.40 -23.24
N GLY A 140 0.73 2.34 -22.60
CA GLY A 140 2.08 1.82 -22.83
C GLY A 140 2.24 1.04 -24.13
N ASP A 141 1.19 0.39 -24.62
CA ASP A 141 1.21 -0.29 -25.91
C ASP A 141 1.26 0.75 -27.07
N TYR A 142 0.57 1.90 -26.94
CA TYR A 142 0.60 2.98 -27.96
C TYR A 142 1.95 3.69 -28.09
N GLU A 143 2.75 3.82 -27.03
CA GLU A 143 4.10 4.42 -27.12
C GLU A 143 5.16 3.46 -27.69
N SER A 144 4.81 2.19 -27.95
CA SER A 144 5.74 1.15 -28.45
C SER A 144 5.60 0.82 -29.93
N GLU A 145 4.68 1.48 -30.64
CA GLU A 145 4.42 1.29 -32.07
C GLU A 145 5.16 2.28 -33.01
N ASP A 146 6.06 3.12 -32.48
CA ASP A 146 6.90 4.05 -33.28
C ASP A 146 8.35 3.55 -33.47
#